data_AF-I1CJZ6-F1
#
_entry.id   AF-I1CJZ6-F1
#
_cell.length_a   1.000
_cell.length_b   1.000
_cell.length_c   1.000
_cell.angle_alpha   90.00
_cell.angle_beta   90.00
_cell.angle_gamma   90.00
#
_symmetry.space_group_name_H-M   'P 1'
#
loop_
_entity.id
_entity.type
_entity.pdbx_description
1 polymer ?
#
loop_
_entity_poly.entity_id
_entity_poly.type
_entity_poly.pdbx_seq_one_letter_code
_entity_poly.pdbx_strand_id
1 'polypeptide(L)'
;MLYNTNLNFDEVASRFYNTPKVSFISKNQSKRFTNYTIAYACNCCQTYYRELNNLADHMIQEHIPKEHPDNTASFESLNDEKKWKLSTDHPACSMILDLDDTTYVKEKLFTIQEIDEMKKETPMNVTSRIPQDLVDYINHFNCDNLKDLRTRLADTQDWEKEELYESGELNTAQKEQWYNKHVWLPIDTVFDDINSIHIVAGESRIRSGYKCDMIVRERKANHEEANEFGAGETGVKSSGTKHIEEGGIKLPKVLKDMLDNLVFNNNGSYESLATFGLRQSGLNITLIITDKPKAYITRITRLKQLSFPSEVRLFGKQVLPLLVLMWQFKQQILKIQQHISCNQDNNLSNSDWLQ
;
A
#
# COMPACT_ATOMS: atom_id res chain seq x y z
N MET A 1 -54.95 -15.11 23.90
CA MET A 1 -54.20 -15.58 22.71
C MET A 1 -52.75 -15.76 23.14
N LEU A 2 -52.29 -17.00 23.16
CA LEU A 2 -50.88 -17.38 23.23
C LEU A 2 -50.31 -17.25 21.79
N TYR A 3 -49.01 -17.11 21.51
CA TYR A 3 -47.89 -17.85 22.10
C TYR A 3 -46.58 -17.05 22.21
N ASN A 4 -45.79 -17.47 23.19
CA ASN A 4 -44.36 -17.25 23.28
C ASN A 4 -43.66 -18.38 22.50
N THR A 5 -42.71 -18.07 21.60
CA THR A 5 -41.83 -19.09 20.99
C THR A 5 -40.42 -18.54 20.83
N ASN A 6 -39.52 -19.03 21.69
CA ASN A 6 -38.09 -19.04 21.41
C ASN A 6 -37.86 -19.79 20.08
N LEU A 7 -36.98 -19.26 19.24
CA LEU A 7 -36.35 -20.04 18.17
C LEU A 7 -34.91 -20.31 18.59
N ASN A 8 -34.67 -21.51 19.14
CA ASN A 8 -33.32 -22.06 19.20
C ASN A 8 -32.83 -22.23 17.76
N PHE A 9 -31.72 -21.56 17.42
CA PHE A 9 -30.90 -21.93 16.29
C PHE A 9 -29.83 -22.91 16.78
N ASP A 10 -30.27 -24.07 17.25
CA ASP A 10 -29.40 -25.23 17.45
C ASP A 10 -29.20 -25.94 16.10
N GLU A 11 -27.97 -26.42 15.90
CA GLU A 11 -27.60 -27.44 14.89
C GLU A 11 -27.98 -27.20 13.42
N VAL A 12 -27.25 -26.31 12.74
CA VAL A 12 -26.97 -26.46 11.30
C VAL A 12 -25.45 -26.48 11.08
N ALA A 13 -24.86 -27.67 11.20
CA ALA A 13 -23.43 -27.88 11.05
C ALA A 13 -22.99 -27.78 9.57
N SER A 14 -22.12 -26.82 9.26
CA SER A 14 -21.53 -26.66 7.93
C SER A 14 -20.53 -27.78 7.61
N ARG A 15 -20.52 -28.23 6.35
CA ARG A 15 -19.65 -29.31 5.85
C ARG A 15 -18.91 -28.86 4.57
N PHE A 16 -17.65 -29.29 4.40
CA PHE A 16 -16.74 -28.87 3.31
C PHE A 16 -16.29 -30.03 2.42
N TYR A 17 -16.05 -29.71 1.14
CA TYR A 17 -15.86 -30.68 0.05
C TYR A 17 -14.80 -30.23 -0.94
N ASN A 18 -14.30 -31.17 -1.75
CA ASN A 18 -13.00 -31.03 -2.43
C ASN A 18 -13.16 -30.95 -3.96
N THR A 19 -12.63 -29.92 -4.61
CA THR A 19 -12.66 -29.76 -6.09
C THR A 19 -11.29 -30.04 -6.71
N PRO A 20 -11.09 -31.11 -7.52
CA PRO A 20 -9.77 -31.45 -8.04
C PRO A 20 -9.24 -30.61 -9.21
N LYS A 21 -10.06 -29.79 -9.88
CA LYS A 21 -9.68 -29.04 -11.10
C LYS A 21 -10.41 -27.69 -11.22
N VAL A 22 -9.64 -26.61 -11.35
CA VAL A 22 -10.14 -25.30 -11.81
C VAL A 22 -9.73 -25.13 -13.27
N SER A 23 -10.71 -25.14 -14.18
CA SER A 23 -10.52 -24.75 -15.58
C SER A 23 -10.94 -23.29 -15.77
N PHE A 24 -10.07 -22.48 -16.37
CA PHE A 24 -10.34 -21.06 -16.60
C PHE A 24 -11.48 -20.85 -17.63
N ILE A 25 -12.44 -20.00 -17.27
CA ILE A 25 -13.55 -19.59 -18.13
C ILE A 25 -13.03 -18.63 -19.22
N SER A 26 -13.41 -18.85 -20.47
CA SER A 26 -12.91 -18.05 -21.60
C SER A 26 -13.45 -16.60 -21.61
N LYS A 27 -12.69 -15.66 -22.20
CA LYS A 27 -13.12 -14.25 -22.38
C LYS A 27 -14.49 -14.09 -23.06
N ASN A 28 -14.88 -15.00 -23.95
CA ASN A 28 -16.18 -14.97 -24.63
C ASN A 28 -17.33 -15.50 -23.76
N GLN A 29 -17.07 -16.38 -22.79
CA GLN A 29 -18.05 -16.73 -21.76
C GLN A 29 -18.22 -15.57 -20.78
N SER A 30 -17.13 -14.98 -20.27
CA SER A 30 -17.18 -13.81 -19.38
C SER A 30 -18.04 -12.66 -19.94
N LYS A 31 -17.92 -12.34 -21.24
CA LYS A 31 -18.75 -11.32 -21.91
C LYS A 31 -20.26 -11.65 -22.02
N ARG A 32 -20.68 -12.91 -21.81
CA ARG A 32 -22.11 -13.27 -21.72
C ARG A 32 -22.69 -13.13 -20.30
N PHE A 33 -21.84 -12.94 -19.28
CA PHE A 33 -22.26 -12.95 -17.87
C PHE A 33 -22.26 -11.57 -17.18
N THR A 34 -22.21 -10.47 -17.93
CA THR A 34 -22.32 -9.10 -17.36
C THR A 34 -23.72 -8.71 -16.88
N ASN A 35 -24.71 -9.61 -17.01
CA ASN A 35 -26.04 -9.48 -16.44
C ASN A 35 -26.40 -10.77 -15.68
N TYR A 36 -26.14 -10.84 -14.37
CA TYR A 36 -26.97 -11.53 -13.37
C TYR A 36 -26.43 -11.31 -11.94
N THR A 37 -27.15 -10.56 -11.13
CA THR A 37 -26.92 -10.36 -9.68
C THR A 37 -27.64 -11.41 -8.81
N ILE A 38 -28.03 -12.57 -9.38
CA ILE A 38 -29.07 -13.46 -8.78
C ILE A 38 -28.76 -14.97 -8.94
N ALA A 39 -27.50 -15.38 -8.83
CA ALA A 39 -27.14 -16.80 -8.75
C ALA A 39 -25.86 -17.06 -7.94
N TYR A 40 -25.90 -18.08 -7.09
CA TYR A 40 -24.80 -18.58 -6.26
C TYR A 40 -24.27 -19.89 -6.84
N ALA A 41 -22.95 -20.04 -6.95
CA ALA A 41 -22.31 -21.23 -7.54
C ALA A 41 -21.79 -22.18 -6.47
N CYS A 42 -21.94 -23.50 -6.69
CA CYS A 42 -21.24 -24.50 -5.91
C CYS A 42 -19.80 -24.65 -6.44
N ASN A 43 -18.82 -24.25 -5.63
CA ASN A 43 -17.40 -24.34 -6.00
C ASN A 43 -16.87 -25.79 -6.14
N CYS A 44 -17.66 -26.79 -5.75
CA CYS A 44 -17.29 -28.21 -5.79
C CYS A 44 -17.78 -28.94 -7.06
N CYS A 45 -18.76 -28.40 -7.78
CA CYS A 45 -19.33 -29.03 -8.98
C CYS A 45 -19.72 -28.05 -10.11
N GLN A 46 -19.60 -26.74 -9.89
CA GLN A 46 -20.00 -25.65 -10.79
C GLN A 46 -21.51 -25.58 -11.12
N THR A 47 -22.38 -26.21 -10.33
CA THR A 47 -23.84 -26.03 -10.41
C THR A 47 -24.25 -24.69 -9.79
N TYR A 48 -25.26 -24.02 -10.37
CA TYR A 48 -25.73 -22.69 -9.96
C TYR A 48 -27.14 -22.72 -9.39
N TYR A 49 -27.35 -21.98 -8.29
CA TYR A 49 -28.60 -21.90 -7.52
C TYR A 49 -29.05 -20.44 -7.42
N ARG A 50 -30.35 -20.16 -7.57
CA ARG A 50 -30.87 -18.78 -7.48
C ARG A 50 -30.99 -18.26 -6.05
N GLU A 51 -31.05 -19.17 -5.08
CA GLU A 51 -31.23 -18.87 -3.66
C GLU A 51 -30.16 -19.59 -2.83
N LEU A 52 -29.72 -18.95 -1.75
CA LEU A 52 -28.60 -19.43 -0.93
C LEU A 52 -28.92 -20.75 -0.21
N ASN A 53 -30.17 -20.94 0.22
CA ASN A 53 -30.61 -22.17 0.89
C ASN A 53 -30.45 -23.39 -0.01
N ASN A 54 -30.83 -23.29 -1.29
CA ASN A 54 -30.72 -24.39 -2.25
C ASN A 54 -29.25 -24.77 -2.54
N LEU A 55 -28.31 -23.82 -2.41
CA LEU A 55 -26.87 -24.10 -2.46
C LEU A 55 -26.40 -24.82 -1.18
N ALA A 56 -26.89 -24.43 -0.01
CA ALA A 56 -26.57 -25.08 1.27
C ALA A 56 -27.08 -26.53 1.31
N ASP A 57 -28.32 -26.78 0.91
CA ASP A 57 -28.91 -28.12 0.82
C ASP A 57 -28.11 -29.03 -0.12
N HIS A 58 -27.77 -28.51 -1.31
CA HIS A 58 -26.92 -29.22 -2.27
C HIS A 58 -25.54 -29.56 -1.69
N MET A 59 -24.91 -28.60 -1.00
CA MET A 59 -23.63 -28.84 -0.34
C MET A 59 -23.76 -29.97 0.70
N ILE A 60 -24.80 -29.99 1.53
CA ILE A 60 -24.96 -31.02 2.56
C ILE A 60 -25.21 -32.43 1.96
N GLN A 61 -25.90 -32.52 0.81
CA GLN A 61 -26.34 -33.80 0.24
C GLN A 61 -25.28 -34.54 -0.57
N GLU A 62 -24.56 -33.86 -1.48
CA GLU A 62 -23.82 -34.55 -2.57
C GLU A 62 -22.41 -35.06 -2.19
N HIS A 63 -22.07 -35.07 -0.89
CA HIS A 63 -20.77 -34.51 -0.49
C HIS A 63 -20.39 -34.86 1.00
N ILE A 64 -19.13 -35.24 1.30
CA ILE A 64 -18.66 -35.76 2.63
C ILE A 64 -17.42 -34.99 3.22
N PRO A 65 -17.43 -34.55 4.52
CA PRO A 65 -16.32 -33.84 5.21
C PRO A 65 -15.29 -34.76 5.93
N LYS A 66 -14.27 -34.19 6.60
CA LYS A 66 -13.18 -34.91 7.31
C LYS A 66 -13.02 -34.46 8.79
N GLU A 67 -12.48 -35.35 9.64
CA GLU A 67 -12.16 -35.11 11.06
C GLU A 67 -10.64 -35.12 11.33
N HIS A 68 -10.20 -34.56 12.47
CA HIS A 68 -8.81 -34.58 12.95
C HIS A 68 -8.74 -34.63 14.50
N PRO A 69 -7.74 -35.29 15.13
CA PRO A 69 -7.72 -35.51 16.59
C PRO A 69 -6.92 -34.47 17.40
N ASP A 70 -7.09 -34.59 18.72
CA ASP A 70 -6.39 -33.96 19.87
C ASP A 70 -6.80 -32.53 20.29
N ASN A 71 -7.51 -32.46 21.43
CA ASN A 71 -8.12 -31.24 21.98
C ASN A 71 -8.14 -31.26 23.53
N THR A 72 -7.01 -31.00 24.20
CA THR A 72 -6.89 -31.04 25.69
C THR A 72 -5.96 -29.99 26.32
N ALA A 73 -5.74 -28.82 25.68
CA ALA A 73 -5.05 -27.68 26.30
C ALA A 73 -5.88 -26.39 26.16
N SER A 74 -6.04 -25.66 27.27
CA SER A 74 -7.02 -24.57 27.38
C SER A 74 -6.65 -23.30 26.60
N PHE A 75 -7.35 -23.06 25.49
CA PHE A 75 -7.57 -21.74 24.90
C PHE A 75 -9.10 -21.52 24.85
N GLU A 76 -9.63 -20.53 25.56
CA GLU A 76 -11.09 -20.44 25.79
C GLU A 76 -11.92 -19.89 24.60
N SER A 77 -11.31 -19.62 23.44
CA SER A 77 -11.84 -20.03 22.12
C SER A 77 -10.98 -19.58 20.94
N LEU A 78 -10.64 -20.52 20.06
CA LEU A 78 -10.74 -20.29 18.62
C LEU A 78 -12.16 -20.68 18.17
N ASN A 79 -12.57 -20.21 16.99
CA ASN A 79 -13.61 -20.89 16.21
C ASN A 79 -13.08 -20.98 14.77
N ASP A 80 -12.80 -22.20 14.34
CA ASP A 80 -12.27 -22.53 13.02
C ASP A 80 -13.39 -22.37 11.96
N GLU A 81 -13.18 -21.93 10.71
CA GLU A 81 -12.00 -22.01 9.83
C GLU A 81 -11.98 -20.79 8.85
N LYS A 82 -10.93 -19.99 8.61
CA LYS A 82 -9.66 -19.71 9.30
C LYS A 82 -9.29 -18.22 9.07
N LYS A 83 -9.99 -17.27 9.70
CA LYS A 83 -9.53 -15.87 9.80
C LYS A 83 -9.91 -15.28 11.16
N TRP A 84 -8.92 -14.73 11.86
CA TRP A 84 -9.15 -13.89 13.04
C TRP A 84 -10.04 -12.69 12.67
N LYS A 85 -11.21 -12.58 13.30
CA LYS A 85 -12.01 -11.35 13.28
C LYS A 85 -11.64 -10.52 14.49
N LEU A 86 -10.90 -9.44 14.27
CA LEU A 86 -10.67 -8.41 15.28
C LEU A 86 -11.79 -7.36 15.19
N SER A 87 -12.27 -6.91 16.34
CA SER A 87 -13.29 -5.85 16.44
C SER A 87 -12.75 -4.48 16.03
N THR A 88 -11.42 -4.31 16.02
CA THR A 88 -10.69 -3.16 15.48
C THR A 88 -9.47 -3.67 14.69
N ASP A 89 -9.36 -3.27 13.43
CA ASP A 89 -8.35 -3.81 12.51
C ASP A 89 -7.02 -3.04 12.63
N HIS A 90 -6.20 -3.41 13.62
CA HIS A 90 -4.93 -2.73 13.90
C HIS A 90 -3.78 -3.30 13.05
N PRO A 91 -2.85 -2.48 12.52
CA PRO A 91 -1.68 -2.97 11.78
C PRO A 91 -0.86 -4.04 12.53
N ALA A 92 -0.76 -3.91 13.86
CA ALA A 92 -0.07 -4.87 14.74
C ALA A 92 -0.59 -6.31 14.59
N CYS A 93 -1.88 -6.49 14.29
CA CYS A 93 -2.49 -7.80 14.07
C CYS A 93 -2.08 -8.47 12.75
N SER A 94 -1.45 -7.70 11.84
CA SER A 94 -0.78 -8.20 10.63
C SER A 94 0.75 -8.26 10.81
N MET A 95 1.25 -8.23 12.05
CA MET A 95 2.67 -8.06 12.40
C MET A 95 3.32 -6.80 11.80
N ILE A 96 2.52 -5.72 11.67
CA ILE A 96 2.99 -4.38 11.28
C ILE A 96 3.10 -3.50 12.53
N LEU A 97 4.32 -3.08 12.87
CA LEU A 97 4.59 -2.17 13.99
C LEU A 97 4.80 -0.76 13.46
N ASP A 98 3.84 0.14 13.72
CA ASP A 98 3.92 1.56 13.38
C ASP A 98 4.57 2.34 14.53
N LEU A 99 5.89 2.52 14.49
CA LEU A 99 6.65 2.96 15.67
C LEU A 99 6.37 4.41 16.11
N ASP A 100 5.53 5.13 15.37
CA ASP A 100 5.05 6.47 15.73
C ASP A 100 3.62 6.44 16.35
N ASP A 101 3.01 5.26 16.49
CA ASP A 101 1.73 5.08 17.17
C ASP A 101 1.88 5.10 18.70
N THR A 102 1.49 6.24 19.29
CA THR A 102 1.45 6.45 20.74
C THR A 102 0.52 5.50 21.50
N THR A 103 -0.40 4.81 20.82
CA THR A 103 -1.33 3.83 21.42
C THR A 103 -0.57 2.68 22.08
N TYR A 104 0.56 2.24 21.50
CA TYR A 104 1.36 1.16 22.08
C TYR A 104 1.87 1.49 23.50
N VAL A 105 2.31 2.73 23.73
CA VAL A 105 2.78 3.17 25.05
C VAL A 105 1.61 3.47 25.98
N LYS A 106 0.54 4.08 25.45
CA LYS A 106 -0.68 4.41 26.21
C LYS A 106 -1.36 3.15 26.79
N GLU A 107 -1.49 2.11 25.98
CA GLU A 107 -2.08 0.82 26.37
C GLU A 107 -1.05 -0.15 26.99
N LYS A 108 0.20 0.32 27.24
CA LYS A 108 1.30 -0.42 27.88
C LYS A 108 1.69 -1.73 27.16
N LEU A 109 1.53 -1.77 25.84
CA LEU A 109 2.01 -2.87 25.00
C LEU A 109 3.53 -2.82 24.85
N PHE A 110 4.12 -1.62 24.82
CA PHE A 110 5.57 -1.39 24.83
C PHE A 110 5.92 -0.18 25.72
N THR A 111 7.12 -0.20 26.29
CA THR A 111 7.76 0.96 26.91
C THR A 111 8.34 1.91 25.87
N ILE A 112 8.65 3.14 26.27
CA ILE A 112 9.33 4.11 25.40
C ILE A 112 10.72 3.58 25.01
N GLN A 113 11.41 2.90 25.94
CA GLN A 113 12.72 2.30 25.70
C GLN A 113 12.67 1.22 24.61
N GLU A 114 11.68 0.32 24.65
CA GLU A 114 11.50 -0.72 23.62
C GLU A 114 11.15 -0.12 22.25
N ILE A 115 10.32 0.93 22.19
CA ILE A 115 10.04 1.65 20.94
C ILE A 115 11.32 2.31 20.39
N ASP A 116 12.12 2.95 21.25
CA ASP A 116 13.40 3.55 20.87
C ASP A 116 14.45 2.52 20.44
N GLU A 117 14.41 1.30 20.97
CA GLU A 117 15.21 0.15 20.52
C GLU A 117 14.76 -0.32 19.13
N MET A 118 13.45 -0.55 18.94
CA MET A 118 12.86 -0.93 17.64
C MET A 118 13.11 0.11 16.53
N LYS A 119 13.24 1.39 16.86
CA LYS A 119 13.63 2.46 15.92
C LYS A 119 15.13 2.41 15.55
N LYS A 120 15.98 1.85 16.41
CA LYS A 120 17.45 1.76 16.22
C LYS A 120 17.90 0.42 15.66
N GLU A 121 17.07 -0.62 15.72
CA GLU A 121 17.39 -1.93 15.17
C GLU A 121 17.43 -1.87 13.64
N THR A 122 18.61 -2.03 13.03
CA THR A 122 18.82 -2.02 11.57
C THR A 122 18.04 -0.90 10.83
N PRO A 123 18.34 0.39 11.06
CA PRO A 123 17.53 1.49 10.54
C PRO A 123 17.76 1.68 9.03
N MET A 124 16.68 1.74 8.25
CA MET A 124 16.75 2.01 6.81
C MET A 124 17.27 3.43 6.55
N ASN A 125 18.40 3.58 5.85
CA ASN A 125 18.95 4.89 5.54
C ASN A 125 18.23 5.53 4.33
N VAL A 126 17.15 6.25 4.61
CA VAL A 126 16.34 6.98 3.62
C VAL A 126 17.11 8.16 3.00
N THR A 127 18.18 8.66 3.64
CA THR A 127 18.93 9.82 3.18
C THR A 127 20.04 9.44 2.20
N SER A 128 19.79 9.63 0.91
CA SER A 128 20.83 9.65 -0.14
C SER A 128 21.58 10.98 -0.09
N ARG A 129 22.89 10.97 -0.34
CA ARG A 129 23.67 12.19 -0.53
C ARG A 129 23.20 12.89 -1.81
N ILE A 130 22.68 14.11 -1.67
CA ILE A 130 22.26 14.93 -2.82
C ILE A 130 23.52 15.38 -3.58
N PRO A 131 23.58 15.23 -4.92
CA PRO A 131 24.63 15.80 -5.76
C PRO A 131 24.76 17.33 -5.55
N GLN A 132 25.98 17.86 -5.56
CA GLN A 132 26.23 19.27 -5.20
C GLN A 132 25.60 20.24 -6.20
N ASP A 133 25.68 19.92 -7.48
CA ASP A 133 24.99 20.58 -8.58
C ASP A 133 23.48 20.64 -8.37
N LEU A 134 22.85 19.55 -7.91
CA LEU A 134 21.43 19.53 -7.57
C LEU A 134 21.12 20.34 -6.30
N VAL A 135 22.01 20.34 -5.30
CA VAL A 135 21.89 21.21 -4.11
C VAL A 135 21.95 22.67 -4.51
N ASP A 136 22.89 23.04 -5.38
CA ASP A 136 23.08 24.42 -5.85
C ASP A 136 21.89 24.86 -6.72
N TYR A 137 21.38 23.98 -7.58
CA TYR A 137 20.15 24.20 -8.36
C TYR A 137 18.91 24.37 -7.47
N ILE A 138 18.68 23.51 -6.48
CA ILE A 138 17.54 23.65 -5.56
C ILE A 138 17.66 24.95 -4.74
N ASN A 139 18.86 25.29 -4.27
CA ASN A 139 19.13 26.53 -3.54
C ASN A 139 18.99 27.79 -4.41
N HIS A 140 19.07 27.67 -5.74
CA HIS A 140 18.78 28.78 -6.66
C HIS A 140 17.35 29.34 -6.43
N PHE A 141 16.39 28.50 -6.07
CA PHE A 141 15.00 28.89 -5.81
C PHE A 141 14.72 29.24 -4.33
N ASN A 142 15.75 29.34 -3.48
CA ASN A 142 15.61 29.71 -2.07
C ASN A 142 15.41 31.23 -1.89
N CYS A 143 14.29 31.73 -2.41
CA CYS A 143 13.88 33.14 -2.32
C CYS A 143 12.88 33.35 -1.19
N ASP A 144 12.89 34.54 -0.59
CA ASP A 144 11.99 34.95 0.50
C ASP A 144 10.81 35.83 0.03
N ASN A 145 10.76 36.16 -1.26
CA ASN A 145 9.75 37.03 -1.85
C ASN A 145 9.38 36.61 -3.29
N LEU A 146 8.17 36.98 -3.72
CA LEU A 146 7.60 36.57 -5.01
C LEU A 146 8.32 37.17 -6.22
N LYS A 147 8.90 38.37 -6.09
CA LYS A 147 9.54 39.03 -7.23
C LYS A 147 10.79 38.26 -7.64
N ASP A 148 11.65 37.94 -6.66
CA ASP A 148 12.89 37.23 -6.93
C ASP A 148 12.61 35.78 -7.34
N LEU A 149 11.63 35.10 -6.71
CA LEU A 149 11.20 33.77 -7.13
C LEU A 149 10.70 33.77 -8.59
N ARG A 150 9.88 34.75 -8.99
CA ARG A 150 9.46 34.91 -10.39
C ARG A 150 10.62 35.20 -11.33
N THR A 151 11.62 35.99 -10.92
CA THR A 151 12.83 36.22 -11.74
C THR A 151 13.58 34.91 -11.99
N ARG A 152 13.72 34.06 -10.96
CA ARG A 152 14.37 32.74 -11.04
C ARG A 152 13.57 31.73 -11.89
N LEU A 153 12.24 31.77 -11.83
CA LEU A 153 11.35 30.95 -12.66
C LEU A 153 11.16 31.51 -14.09
N ALA A 154 11.54 32.77 -14.33
CA ALA A 154 11.51 33.38 -15.66
C ALA A 154 12.78 33.06 -16.48
N ASP A 155 13.81 32.44 -15.88
CA ASP A 155 14.91 31.78 -16.58
C ASP A 155 14.40 30.47 -17.23
N THR A 156 13.46 30.63 -18.18
CA THR A 156 12.56 29.59 -18.66
C THR A 156 13.30 28.36 -19.16
N GLN A 157 12.96 27.21 -18.57
CA GLN A 157 13.23 25.91 -19.17
C GLN A 157 12.08 25.54 -20.12
N ASP A 158 12.37 24.76 -21.18
CA ASP A 158 11.42 24.45 -22.26
C ASP A 158 10.10 23.76 -21.82
N TRP A 159 10.02 23.30 -20.57
CA TRP A 159 8.92 22.50 -20.01
C TRP A 159 8.03 23.25 -19.00
N GLU A 160 8.32 24.51 -18.64
CA GLU A 160 7.61 25.21 -17.56
C GLU A 160 6.36 25.99 -18.02
N LYS A 161 5.18 25.59 -17.51
CA LYS A 161 3.92 26.37 -17.50
C LYS A 161 3.03 25.97 -16.32
N GLU A 162 2.90 26.79 -15.26
CA GLU A 162 1.64 26.98 -14.49
C GLU A 162 1.75 28.11 -13.41
N GLU A 163 0.63 28.80 -13.14
CA GLU A 163 0.53 30.00 -12.28
C GLU A 163 -0.01 29.70 -10.86
N LEU A 164 0.53 28.67 -10.19
CA LEU A 164 -0.13 28.04 -9.03
C LEU A 164 -0.17 28.88 -7.73
N TYR A 165 0.81 29.75 -7.51
CA TYR A 165 0.84 30.65 -6.34
C TYR A 165 0.00 31.93 -6.53
N GLU A 166 -0.40 32.25 -7.75
CA GLU A 166 -0.90 33.59 -8.11
C GLU A 166 -2.41 33.73 -7.87
N SER A 167 -3.15 32.62 -7.97
CA SER A 167 -4.59 32.55 -7.75
C SER A 167 -5.01 32.70 -6.28
N GLY A 168 -4.06 32.52 -5.35
CA GLY A 168 -4.33 32.47 -3.90
C GLY A 168 -5.09 31.22 -3.45
N GLU A 169 -5.38 30.27 -4.35
CA GLU A 169 -6.22 29.08 -4.09
C GLU A 169 -5.69 28.15 -3.01
N LEU A 170 -4.36 28.15 -2.77
CA LEU A 170 -3.71 27.44 -1.66
C LEU A 170 -4.18 27.90 -0.26
N ASN A 171 -4.76 29.10 -0.15
CA ASN A 171 -5.27 29.63 1.13
C ASN A 171 -6.70 29.16 1.47
N THR A 172 -7.35 28.40 0.59
CA THR A 172 -8.73 27.94 0.77
C THR A 172 -8.82 26.41 0.67
N ALA A 173 -9.80 25.82 1.35
CA ALA A 173 -9.97 24.37 1.36
C ALA A 173 -10.54 23.90 0.01
N GLN A 174 -9.72 23.21 -0.78
CA GLN A 174 -10.09 22.77 -2.13
C GLN A 174 -10.74 21.38 -2.17
N LYS A 175 -11.35 21.04 -3.31
CA LYS A 175 -11.85 19.68 -3.58
C LYS A 175 -10.70 18.73 -3.90
N GLU A 176 -10.90 17.42 -3.67
CA GLU A 176 -9.92 16.35 -3.92
C GLU A 176 -9.32 16.43 -5.35
N GLN A 177 -10.17 16.66 -6.36
CA GLN A 177 -9.74 16.80 -7.76
C GLN A 177 -8.76 17.96 -8.01
N TRP A 178 -8.84 19.06 -7.24
CA TRP A 178 -7.92 20.18 -7.37
C TRP A 178 -6.54 19.81 -6.82
N TYR A 179 -6.50 19.20 -5.63
CA TYR A 179 -5.26 18.67 -5.06
C TYR A 179 -4.61 17.64 -5.98
N ASN A 180 -5.42 16.77 -6.60
CA ASN A 180 -4.92 15.76 -7.53
C ASN A 180 -4.30 16.41 -8.79
N LYS A 181 -4.93 17.45 -9.36
CA LYS A 181 -4.39 18.14 -10.53
C LYS A 181 -3.14 18.97 -10.23
N HIS A 182 -3.11 19.65 -9.08
CA HIS A 182 -2.15 20.74 -8.84
C HIS A 182 -1.07 20.44 -7.79
N VAL A 183 -1.22 19.38 -7.00
CA VAL A 183 -0.25 18.96 -5.97
C VAL A 183 0.21 17.52 -6.19
N TRP A 184 -0.69 16.63 -6.62
CA TRP A 184 -0.37 15.22 -6.86
C TRP A 184 0.22 14.95 -8.25
N LEU A 185 -0.26 15.64 -9.30
CA LEU A 185 0.25 15.44 -10.67
C LEU A 185 1.79 15.60 -10.79
N PRO A 186 2.45 16.59 -10.14
CA PRO A 186 3.92 16.67 -10.12
C PRO A 186 4.62 15.51 -9.37
N ILE A 187 3.89 14.73 -8.57
CA ILE A 187 4.38 13.52 -7.90
C ILE A 187 4.21 12.31 -8.82
N ASP A 188 3.09 12.22 -9.55
CA ASP A 188 2.83 11.16 -10.53
C ASP A 188 3.88 11.14 -11.67
N THR A 189 4.51 12.28 -11.99
CA THR A 189 5.53 12.40 -13.06
C THR A 189 6.98 12.21 -12.60
N VAL A 190 7.24 12.00 -11.31
CA VAL A 190 8.61 11.90 -10.74
C VAL A 190 9.48 10.80 -11.37
N PHE A 191 8.86 9.80 -12.01
CA PHE A 191 9.55 8.67 -12.66
C PHE A 191 9.43 8.67 -14.20
N ASP A 192 8.90 9.72 -14.84
CA ASP A 192 8.68 9.73 -16.31
C ASP A 192 9.96 9.61 -17.15
N ASP A 193 11.10 10.03 -16.58
CA ASP A 193 12.46 9.88 -17.13
C ASP A 193 13.08 8.48 -16.90
N ILE A 194 12.43 7.61 -16.11
CA ILE A 194 12.95 6.28 -15.74
C ILE A 194 12.26 5.19 -16.55
N ASN A 195 12.90 4.75 -17.64
CA ASN A 195 12.35 3.72 -18.54
C ASN A 195 11.97 2.38 -17.86
N SER A 196 12.64 2.00 -16.77
CA SER A 196 12.43 0.73 -16.05
C SER A 196 11.27 0.76 -15.04
N ILE A 197 10.68 1.92 -14.78
CA ILE A 197 9.62 2.14 -13.80
C ILE A 197 8.46 2.88 -14.49
N HIS A 198 7.25 2.73 -13.99
CA HIS A 198 6.18 3.67 -14.30
C HIS A 198 5.25 3.82 -13.09
N ILE A 199 4.56 4.96 -13.05
CA ILE A 199 3.47 5.20 -12.11
C ILE A 199 2.14 4.78 -12.73
N VAL A 200 1.29 4.20 -11.90
CA VAL A 200 -0.05 3.73 -12.25
C VAL A 200 -1.06 4.42 -11.35
N ALA A 201 -1.96 5.19 -11.96
CA ALA A 201 -3.00 5.89 -11.22
C ALA A 201 -4.30 5.07 -11.13
N GLY A 202 -4.80 4.85 -9.91
CA GLY A 202 -6.15 4.33 -9.68
C GLY A 202 -6.45 2.89 -10.13
N GLU A 203 -5.46 2.02 -10.31
CA GLU A 203 -5.67 0.58 -10.50
C GLU A 203 -5.96 -0.13 -9.17
N SER A 204 -6.82 -1.16 -9.19
CA SER A 204 -6.98 -2.10 -8.08
C SER A 204 -5.87 -3.15 -8.12
N ARG A 205 -5.15 -3.35 -7.02
CA ARG A 205 -4.13 -4.42 -6.92
C ARG A 205 -4.80 -5.79 -6.93
N ILE A 206 -4.38 -6.66 -7.85
CA ILE A 206 -4.92 -8.02 -8.00
C ILE A 206 -4.76 -8.84 -6.71
N ARG A 207 -3.62 -8.69 -5.99
CA ARG A 207 -3.33 -9.46 -4.76
C ARG A 207 -4.06 -8.96 -3.51
N SER A 208 -4.20 -7.65 -3.33
CA SER A 208 -4.77 -7.07 -2.10
C SER A 208 -6.20 -6.54 -2.24
N GLY A 209 -6.75 -6.47 -3.46
CA GLY A 209 -8.09 -5.94 -3.75
C GLY A 209 -8.24 -4.42 -3.59
N TYR A 210 -7.41 -3.79 -2.77
CA TYR A 210 -7.35 -2.34 -2.59
C TYR A 210 -6.88 -1.62 -3.86
N LYS A 211 -7.58 -0.54 -4.19
CA LYS A 211 -7.19 0.47 -5.17
C LYS A 211 -6.44 1.60 -4.46
N CYS A 212 -5.23 1.90 -4.90
CA CYS A 212 -4.46 3.07 -4.47
C CYS A 212 -4.56 4.18 -5.52
N ASP A 213 -4.31 5.42 -5.12
CA ASP A 213 -4.31 6.56 -6.06
C ASP A 213 -3.07 6.53 -6.95
N MET A 214 -1.92 6.11 -6.39
CA MET A 214 -0.67 5.87 -7.11
C MET A 214 -0.12 4.48 -6.75
N ILE A 215 0.47 3.78 -7.72
CA ILE A 215 1.34 2.62 -7.52
C ILE A 215 2.61 2.83 -8.35
N VAL A 216 3.79 2.67 -7.74
CA VAL A 216 5.09 2.70 -8.42
C VAL A 216 5.53 1.26 -8.67
N ARG A 217 5.62 0.86 -9.95
CA ARG A 217 5.98 -0.52 -10.33
C ARG A 217 6.94 -0.59 -11.52
N GLU A 218 7.56 -1.74 -11.70
CA GLU A 218 8.38 -2.03 -12.88
C GLU A 218 7.58 -1.92 -14.18
N ARG A 219 8.22 -1.40 -15.23
CA ARG A 219 7.69 -1.46 -16.60
C ARG A 219 7.94 -2.85 -17.18
N LYS A 220 6.96 -3.74 -17.03
CA LYS A 220 6.93 -5.08 -17.64
C LYS A 220 5.73 -5.25 -18.58
N ALA A 221 5.75 -6.30 -19.39
CA ALA A 221 4.64 -6.62 -20.27
C ALA A 221 3.39 -7.06 -19.46
N ASN A 222 2.19 -6.81 -19.97
CA ASN A 222 0.90 -7.04 -19.27
C ASN A 222 0.60 -8.49 -18.81
N HIS A 223 1.49 -9.45 -19.09
CA HIS A 223 1.37 -10.86 -18.72
C HIS A 223 2.48 -11.32 -17.75
N GLU A 224 3.43 -10.44 -17.43
CA GLU A 224 4.50 -10.67 -16.47
C GLU A 224 4.16 -10.04 -15.12
N GLU A 225 4.69 -10.60 -14.04
CA GLU A 225 4.55 -10.02 -12.71
C GLU A 225 5.61 -8.92 -12.51
N ALA A 226 5.14 -7.67 -12.41
CA ALA A 226 5.96 -6.50 -12.08
C ALA A 226 6.18 -6.40 -10.57
N ASN A 227 7.41 -6.13 -10.15
CA ASN A 227 7.66 -5.72 -8.78
C ASN A 227 7.01 -4.35 -8.53
N GLU A 228 6.39 -4.19 -7.36
CA GLU A 228 5.79 -2.95 -6.89
C GLU A 228 6.64 -2.42 -5.72
N PHE A 229 7.12 -1.18 -5.82
CA PHE A 229 8.06 -0.60 -4.86
C PHE A 229 7.41 0.43 -3.93
N GLY A 230 6.24 0.93 -4.29
CA GLY A 230 5.56 1.94 -3.51
C GLY A 230 4.12 2.21 -3.94
N ALA A 231 3.41 2.93 -3.09
CA ALA A 231 2.01 3.30 -3.27
C ALA A 231 1.74 4.72 -2.79
N GLY A 232 0.62 5.30 -3.21
CA GLY A 232 0.18 6.61 -2.75
C GLY A 232 -1.32 6.70 -2.54
N GLU A 233 -1.70 7.53 -1.58
CA GLU A 233 -3.10 7.83 -1.21
C GLU A 233 -3.25 9.34 -0.99
N THR A 234 -4.34 9.92 -1.50
CA THR A 234 -4.67 11.35 -1.37
C THR A 234 -5.96 11.57 -0.58
N GLY A 235 -5.94 12.50 0.36
CA GLY A 235 -7.11 12.86 1.16
C GLY A 235 -7.27 14.36 1.32
N VAL A 236 -8.50 14.86 1.25
CA VAL A 236 -8.81 16.30 1.40
C VAL A 236 -8.49 16.83 2.81
N LYS A 237 -8.53 15.98 3.84
CA LYS A 237 -8.38 16.38 5.25
C LYS A 237 -7.38 15.50 6.00
N SER A 238 -6.59 16.14 6.87
CA SER A 238 -5.71 15.51 7.87
C SER A 238 -6.46 14.92 9.08
N SER A 239 -7.79 14.99 9.09
CA SER A 239 -8.64 14.48 10.16
C SER A 239 -9.92 13.83 9.61
N GLY A 240 -10.35 12.75 10.26
CA GLY A 240 -11.55 11.96 9.93
C GLY A 240 -11.25 10.49 9.66
N THR A 241 -12.30 9.67 9.64
CA THR A 241 -12.18 8.19 9.51
C THR A 241 -11.45 7.77 8.24
N LYS A 242 -11.72 8.42 7.08
CA LYS A 242 -11.01 8.22 5.80
C LYS A 242 -9.48 8.32 5.97
N HIS A 243 -8.99 9.28 6.76
CA HIS A 243 -7.55 9.46 7.01
C HIS A 243 -6.93 8.31 7.82
N ILE A 244 -7.69 7.76 8.78
CA ILE A 244 -7.27 6.63 9.64
C ILE A 244 -7.33 5.32 8.85
N GLU A 245 -8.40 5.09 8.10
CA GLU A 245 -8.61 3.88 7.31
C GLU A 245 -7.63 3.80 6.12
N GLU A 246 -7.57 4.83 5.27
CA GLU A 246 -6.73 4.80 4.07
C GLU A 246 -5.25 4.95 4.42
N GLY A 247 -4.93 5.94 5.26
CA GLY A 247 -3.56 6.24 5.63
C GLY A 247 -2.98 5.30 6.71
N GLY A 248 -3.79 4.90 7.68
CA GLY A 248 -3.37 4.18 8.89
C GLY A 248 -3.53 2.65 8.83
N ILE A 249 -4.37 2.13 7.93
CA ILE A 249 -4.62 0.68 7.82
C ILE A 249 -4.36 0.19 6.38
N LYS A 250 -5.04 0.76 5.38
CA LYS A 250 -4.98 0.34 3.97
C LYS A 250 -3.58 0.47 3.38
N LEU A 251 -3.00 1.67 3.38
CA LEU A 251 -1.67 1.92 2.81
C LEU A 251 -0.58 1.10 3.52
N PRO A 252 -0.50 1.04 4.87
CA PRO A 252 0.32 0.09 5.62
C PRO A 252 0.23 -1.38 5.14
N LYS A 253 -0.98 -1.90 4.96
CA LYS A 253 -1.18 -3.28 4.47
C LYS A 253 -0.71 -3.44 3.03
N VAL A 254 -1.01 -2.50 2.15
CA VAL A 254 -0.55 -2.50 0.76
C VAL A 254 0.98 -2.50 0.68
N LEU A 255 1.66 -1.65 1.45
CA LEU A 255 3.12 -1.59 1.48
C LEU A 255 3.75 -2.87 2.04
N LYS A 256 3.16 -3.49 3.08
CA LYS A 256 3.59 -4.81 3.56
C LYS A 256 3.42 -5.88 2.48
N ASP A 257 2.27 -5.94 1.82
CA ASP A 257 2.01 -6.91 0.75
C ASP A 257 2.99 -6.74 -0.42
N MET A 258 3.32 -5.50 -0.79
CA MET A 258 4.37 -5.20 -1.77
C MET A 258 5.73 -5.72 -1.27
N LEU A 259 6.10 -5.44 -0.02
CA LEU A 259 7.38 -5.84 0.55
C LEU A 259 7.53 -7.36 0.63
N ASP A 260 6.49 -8.09 1.06
CA ASP A 260 6.48 -9.55 1.09
C ASP A 260 6.67 -10.14 -0.32
N ASN A 261 6.10 -9.51 -1.35
CA ASN A 261 6.35 -9.90 -2.75
C ASN A 261 7.80 -9.64 -3.17
N LEU A 262 8.40 -8.49 -2.81
CA LEU A 262 9.81 -8.21 -3.10
C LEU A 262 10.73 -9.24 -2.42
N VAL A 263 10.46 -9.58 -1.15
CA VAL A 263 11.18 -10.62 -0.40
C VAL A 263 11.07 -11.97 -1.09
N PHE A 264 9.86 -12.37 -1.51
CA PHE A 264 9.64 -13.62 -2.24
C PHE A 264 10.41 -13.66 -3.57
N ASN A 265 10.33 -12.58 -4.36
CA ASN A 265 11.02 -12.45 -5.65
C ASN A 265 12.56 -12.28 -5.50
N ASN A 266 13.05 -12.02 -4.28
CA ASN A 266 14.46 -11.92 -3.91
C ASN A 266 14.93 -13.17 -3.12
N ASN A 267 14.39 -14.35 -3.45
CA ASN A 267 14.72 -15.65 -2.85
C ASN A 267 14.58 -15.71 -1.31
N GLY A 268 13.65 -14.96 -0.74
CA GLY A 268 13.43 -14.86 0.71
C GLY A 268 14.37 -13.90 1.44
N SER A 269 15.32 -13.27 0.73
CA SER A 269 16.19 -12.25 1.32
C SER A 269 15.43 -10.93 1.49
N TYR A 270 15.34 -10.48 2.74
CA TYR A 270 14.65 -9.25 3.16
C TYR A 270 15.61 -8.13 3.56
N GLU A 271 16.90 -8.44 3.70
CA GLU A 271 17.90 -7.45 4.07
C GLU A 271 18.02 -6.38 2.99
N SER A 272 18.11 -5.12 3.40
CA SER A 272 18.12 -3.94 2.50
C SER A 272 16.87 -3.74 1.63
N LEU A 273 15.79 -4.53 1.80
CA LEU A 273 14.51 -4.30 1.11
C LEU A 273 13.58 -3.38 1.90
N ALA A 274 12.89 -2.48 1.18
CA ALA A 274 11.81 -1.65 1.71
C ALA A 274 10.81 -1.29 0.62
N THR A 275 9.60 -0.90 1.03
CA THR A 275 8.58 -0.28 0.18
C THR A 275 8.16 1.08 0.73
N PHE A 276 7.73 1.98 -0.16
CA PHE A 276 7.61 3.40 0.14
C PHE A 276 6.20 3.94 -0.15
N GLY A 277 5.58 4.58 0.85
CA GLY A 277 4.24 5.13 0.75
C GLY A 277 4.22 6.66 0.79
N LEU A 278 3.54 7.30 -0.16
CA LEU A 278 3.23 8.73 -0.06
C LEU A 278 1.79 8.93 0.40
N ARG A 279 1.61 9.54 1.58
CA ARG A 279 0.29 10.02 2.04
C ARG A 279 0.21 11.52 1.82
N GLN A 280 -0.66 11.98 0.92
CA GLN A 280 -1.07 13.38 0.85
C GLN A 280 -2.32 13.61 1.72
N SER A 281 -2.35 14.74 2.43
CA SER A 281 -3.49 15.15 3.23
C SER A 281 -3.68 16.67 3.21
N GLY A 282 -4.53 17.15 2.30
CA GLY A 282 -4.60 18.55 1.90
C GLY A 282 -3.26 19.01 1.34
N LEU A 283 -2.64 20.01 1.96
CA LEU A 283 -1.29 20.49 1.63
C LEU A 283 -0.17 19.73 2.35
N ASN A 284 -0.47 18.71 3.15
CA ASN A 284 0.54 17.97 3.90
C ASN A 284 0.96 16.69 3.17
N ILE A 285 2.26 16.37 3.19
CA ILE A 285 2.80 15.11 2.68
C ILE A 285 3.59 14.40 3.79
N THR A 286 3.40 13.08 3.87
CA THR A 286 4.16 12.19 4.74
C THR A 286 4.69 11.02 3.91
N LEU A 287 6.02 10.84 3.90
CA LEU A 287 6.65 9.62 3.40
C LEU A 287 6.61 8.54 4.50
N ILE A 288 6.16 7.36 4.13
CA ILE A 288 6.07 6.15 4.95
C ILE A 288 7.09 5.16 4.39
N ILE A 289 7.92 4.58 5.23
CA ILE A 289 8.82 3.48 4.87
C ILE A 289 8.31 2.22 5.55
N THR A 290 8.21 1.13 4.80
CA THR A 290 7.89 -0.21 5.32
C THR A 290 9.08 -1.12 5.06
N ASP A 291 9.63 -1.72 6.11
CA ASP A 291 10.80 -2.59 6.05
C ASP A 291 10.70 -3.78 7.02
N LYS A 292 11.70 -4.67 7.01
CA LYS A 292 11.77 -5.85 7.89
C LYS A 292 13.08 -5.83 8.70
N PRO A 293 13.09 -5.35 9.95
CA PRO A 293 14.27 -5.48 10.82
C PRO A 293 14.57 -6.93 11.22
N LYS A 294 13.56 -7.82 11.14
CA LYS A 294 13.64 -9.28 11.24
C LYS A 294 12.65 -9.89 10.25
N ALA A 295 12.90 -11.09 9.75
CA ALA A 295 12.06 -11.77 8.76
C ALA A 295 10.53 -11.78 9.08
N TYR A 296 10.19 -11.91 10.37
CA TYR A 296 8.81 -12.02 10.87
C TYR A 296 8.18 -10.69 11.33
N ILE A 297 8.96 -9.61 11.44
CA ILE A 297 8.48 -8.28 11.87
C ILE A 297 8.42 -7.37 10.65
N THR A 298 7.26 -6.78 10.39
CA THR A 298 7.17 -5.65 9.44
C THR A 298 7.12 -4.36 10.25
N ARG A 299 8.04 -3.44 10.00
CA ARG A 299 8.10 -2.13 10.65
C ARG A 299 7.58 -1.06 9.70
N ILE A 300 6.88 -0.09 10.27
CA ILE A 300 6.56 1.18 9.62
C ILE A 300 7.27 2.30 10.35
N THR A 301 7.92 3.15 9.55
CA THR A 301 8.54 4.41 9.98
C THR A 301 7.89 5.56 9.20
N ARG A 302 7.38 6.58 9.89
CA ARG A 302 6.78 7.75 9.25
C ARG A 302 7.78 8.91 9.32
N LEU A 303 8.20 9.44 8.18
CA LEU A 303 9.02 10.65 8.20
C LEU A 303 8.17 11.85 8.65
N LYS A 304 8.86 12.87 9.19
CA LYS A 304 8.25 14.13 9.58
C LYS A 304 7.36 14.66 8.45
N GLN A 305 6.10 14.95 8.79
CA GLN A 305 5.16 15.59 7.87
C GLN A 305 5.72 16.95 7.40
N LEU A 306 5.70 17.14 6.08
CA LEU A 306 6.01 18.39 5.41
C LEU A 306 4.71 18.99 4.85
N SER A 307 4.69 20.30 4.63
CA SER A 307 3.50 21.02 4.18
C SER A 307 3.87 21.95 3.03
N PHE A 308 3.04 22.04 1.99
CA PHE A 308 3.13 23.12 1.03
C PHE A 308 2.72 24.43 1.70
N PRO A 309 3.53 25.48 1.64
CA PRO A 309 3.17 26.76 2.24
C PRO A 309 2.13 27.47 1.37
N SER A 310 1.16 28.12 1.99
CA SER A 310 0.27 29.07 1.29
C SER A 310 0.90 30.47 1.14
N GLU A 311 2.02 30.73 1.81
CA GLU A 311 2.82 31.96 1.72
C GLU A 311 4.15 31.75 1.00
N VAL A 312 4.41 32.55 -0.03
CA VAL A 312 5.69 32.53 -0.80
C VAL A 312 6.94 32.74 0.06
N ARG A 313 6.83 33.46 1.19
CA ARG A 313 7.96 33.70 2.13
C ARG A 313 8.48 32.42 2.79
N LEU A 314 7.68 31.36 2.74
CA LEU A 314 8.00 30.04 3.27
C LEU A 314 8.41 29.06 2.15
N PHE A 315 8.40 29.48 0.88
CA PHE A 315 8.74 28.63 -0.27
C PHE A 315 10.10 27.94 -0.08
N GLY A 316 11.17 28.72 0.11
CA GLY A 316 12.51 28.19 0.36
C GLY A 316 12.60 27.22 1.56
N LYS A 317 11.81 27.48 2.61
CA LYS A 317 11.83 26.74 3.88
C LYS A 317 10.94 25.49 3.90
N GLN A 318 9.98 25.36 3.00
CA GLN A 318 8.97 24.29 3.03
C GLN A 318 8.83 23.53 1.69
N VAL A 319 8.91 24.23 0.55
CA VAL A 319 8.86 23.60 -0.78
C VAL A 319 10.17 22.90 -1.12
N LEU A 320 11.33 23.52 -0.86
CA LEU A 320 12.61 22.87 -1.18
C LEU A 320 12.81 21.55 -0.40
N PRO A 321 12.46 21.44 0.91
CA PRO A 321 12.41 20.16 1.61
C PRO A 321 11.43 19.13 1.01
N LEU A 322 10.29 19.57 0.44
CA LEU A 322 9.35 18.69 -0.27
C LEU A 322 9.95 18.15 -1.58
N LEU A 323 10.61 18.99 -2.37
CA LEU A 323 11.32 18.57 -3.58
C LEU A 323 12.44 17.57 -3.24
N VAL A 324 13.20 17.84 -2.18
CA VAL A 324 14.19 16.90 -1.65
C VAL A 324 13.54 15.58 -1.20
N LEU A 325 12.39 15.62 -0.52
CA LEU A 325 11.66 14.42 -0.11
C LEU A 325 11.23 13.56 -1.33
N MET A 326 10.72 14.18 -2.39
CA MET A 326 10.33 13.48 -3.62
C MET A 326 11.55 12.90 -4.35
N TRP A 327 12.66 13.63 -4.39
CA TRP A 327 13.93 13.11 -4.92
C TRP A 327 14.43 11.91 -4.10
N GLN A 328 14.40 11.98 -2.76
CA GLN A 328 14.78 10.85 -1.90
C GLN A 328 13.88 9.63 -2.13
N PHE A 329 12.56 9.81 -2.22
CA PHE A 329 11.61 8.75 -2.56
C PHE A 329 11.98 8.05 -3.88
N LYS A 330 12.28 8.83 -4.93
CA LYS A 330 12.77 8.32 -6.22
C LYS A 330 14.07 7.52 -6.07
N GLN A 331 15.09 8.10 -5.42
CA GLN A 331 16.40 7.47 -5.26
C GLN A 331 16.33 6.16 -4.47
N GLN A 332 15.48 6.07 -3.44
CA GLN A 332 15.35 4.86 -2.64
C GLN A 332 14.69 3.73 -3.42
N ILE A 333 13.62 4.01 -4.17
CA ILE A 333 13.00 3.03 -5.07
C ILE A 333 14.00 2.51 -6.12
N LEU A 334 14.80 3.40 -6.72
CA LEU A 334 15.85 3.00 -7.68
C LEU A 334 16.92 2.08 -7.06
N LYS A 335 17.34 2.31 -5.81
CA LYS A 335 18.26 1.41 -5.09
C LYS A 335 17.67 0.03 -4.87
N ILE A 336 16.38 -0.06 -4.49
CA ILE A 336 15.71 -1.35 -4.30
C ILE A 336 15.61 -2.11 -5.62
N GLN A 337 15.24 -1.44 -6.71
CA GLN A 337 15.23 -2.05 -8.05
C GLN A 337 16.62 -2.58 -8.43
N GLN A 338 17.67 -1.77 -8.28
CA GLN A 338 19.06 -2.17 -8.59
C GLN A 338 19.53 -3.36 -7.75
N HIS A 339 19.21 -3.38 -6.44
CA HIS A 339 19.57 -4.48 -5.55
C HIS A 339 18.94 -5.81 -6.00
N ILE A 340 17.65 -5.79 -6.34
CA ILE A 340 16.94 -6.98 -6.82
C ILE A 340 17.52 -7.48 -8.16
N SER A 341 17.79 -6.58 -9.12
CA SER A 341 18.41 -6.95 -10.40
C SER A 341 19.79 -7.59 -10.22
N CYS A 342 20.66 -7.01 -9.38
CA CYS A 342 22.00 -7.57 -9.11
C CYS A 342 21.94 -8.97 -8.49
N ASN A 343 20.96 -9.23 -7.63
CA ASN A 343 20.77 -10.56 -7.03
C ASN A 343 20.27 -11.58 -8.06
N GLN A 344 19.46 -11.17 -9.05
CA GLN A 344 18.99 -12.06 -10.12
C GLN A 344 20.12 -12.45 -11.07
N ASP A 345 20.95 -11.50 -11.50
CA ASP A 345 22.08 -11.76 -12.42
C ASP A 345 23.10 -12.75 -11.83
N ASN A 346 23.41 -12.64 -10.53
CA ASN A 346 24.31 -13.58 -9.84
C ASN A 346 23.80 -15.03 -9.90
N ASN A 347 22.49 -15.25 -9.80
CA ASN A 347 21.87 -16.58 -9.84
C ASN A 347 21.76 -17.14 -11.28
N LEU A 348 21.69 -16.27 -12.29
CA LEU A 348 21.62 -16.66 -13.72
C LEU A 348 22.98 -17.10 -14.30
N SER A 349 24.09 -16.87 -13.58
CA SER A 349 25.44 -17.28 -14.03
C SER A 349 25.63 -18.80 -14.14
N ASN A 350 24.78 -19.60 -13.49
CA ASN A 350 24.87 -21.06 -13.50
C ASN A 350 24.21 -21.65 -14.76
N SER A 351 24.99 -21.74 -15.84
CA SER A 351 24.59 -22.33 -17.13
C SER A 351 24.54 -23.87 -17.12
N ASP A 352 24.29 -24.48 -15.96
CA ASP A 352 24.28 -25.94 -15.74
C ASP A 352 23.15 -26.66 -16.51
N TRP A 353 22.15 -25.91 -16.98
CA TRP A 353 21.05 -26.43 -17.80
C TRP A 353 21.42 -26.62 -19.29
N LEU A 354 22.65 -26.25 -19.69
CA LEU A 354 23.21 -26.47 -21.03
C LEU A 354 24.20 -27.65 -21.10
N GLN A 355 24.23 -28.52 -20.08
CA GLN A 355 25.06 -29.74 -20.02
C GLN A 355 24.26 -31.02 -20.27
#